data_AF-A0AAW8NHY5-F1
#
_entry.id   AF-A0AAW8NHY5-F1
#
_cell.length_a   1.000
_cell.length_b   1.000
_cell.length_c   1.000
_cell.angle_alpha   90.00
_cell.angle_beta   90.00
_cell.angle_gamma   90.00
#
_symmetry.space_group_name_H-M   'P 1'
#
loop_
_entity.id
_entity.type
_entity.pdbx_description
1 polymer ?
#
loop_
_entity_poly.entity_id
_entity_poly.type
_entity_poly.pdbx_seq_one_letter_code
_entity_poly.pdbx_strand_id
1 'polypeptide(L)'
;MDILMSLVGVVTLLAIAFGLSNNRNAINKRTVFGALAIQAAFGGFVLYVPVGKDILKSVSDAVSSVIGYAQNGISFLFGDLANFKVGFIFAVNVLPVIVFFSSLIAVLYYLGIMQWIIRIIGGGLQKALGTSRTESMSATANIFVGQTEAPLVVRPFIATMTNSELFAIMVGGLASIAGSVLAGYAQMGVPIEYLVAASFMAAPGGLLMAKLMHPETEEAKNDMSDLPEDPDKPANVLDAAAAGASSGMHLALNVGAMLLAFVGLIAMINGIIGGVGGWFGMENLTLELILGYIFMPLAFLIGVPWNEALVAGSFIGQKIVVNEFVAYLNFAPYLKDLADGGMVVAETGVAMTDRTKAIISFALCGFANLSSIAILLGGLGAMAPTRRHDLAKLGIRAVIAGSLANLMSATLAGLFLAL
;
A
#
# COMPACT_ATOMS: atom_id res chain seq x y z
N MET A 1 27.48 8.27 -2.00
CA MET A 1 26.52 9.21 -2.63
C MET A 1 25.08 8.81 -2.27
N ASP A 2 24.78 7.51 -2.32
CA ASP A 2 23.47 6.93 -2.06
C ASP A 2 22.84 7.28 -0.71
N ILE A 3 23.60 7.16 0.38
CA ILE A 3 23.15 7.52 1.74
C ILE A 3 22.75 9.01 1.81
N LEU A 4 23.58 9.88 1.25
CA LEU A 4 23.31 11.32 1.23
C LEU A 4 22.05 11.62 0.41
N MET A 5 21.88 10.96 -0.74
CA MET A 5 20.70 11.14 -1.58
C MET A 5 19.43 10.67 -0.87
N SER A 6 19.45 9.54 -0.17
CA SER A 6 18.31 9.08 0.63
C SER A 6 17.98 10.05 1.78
N LEU A 7 18.98 10.65 2.45
CA LEU A 7 18.74 11.68 3.46
C LEU A 7 18.11 12.94 2.86
N VAL A 8 18.58 13.38 1.69
CA VAL A 8 17.95 14.47 0.93
C VAL A 8 16.51 14.11 0.59
N GLY A 9 16.24 12.88 0.12
CA GLY A 9 14.90 12.38 -0.14
C GLY A 9 13.97 12.49 1.06
N VAL A 10 14.41 12.02 2.24
CA VAL A 10 13.62 12.13 3.50
C VAL A 10 13.26 13.58 3.78
N VAL A 11 14.24 14.48 3.73
CA VAL A 11 14.02 15.92 3.99
C VAL A 11 13.07 16.53 2.95
N THR A 12 13.24 16.21 1.67
CA THR A 12 12.41 16.73 0.59
C THR A 12 10.96 16.26 0.71
N LEU A 13 10.72 14.98 1.01
CA LEU A 13 9.37 14.45 1.21
C LEU A 13 8.66 15.13 2.40
N LEU A 14 9.38 15.34 3.51
CA LEU A 14 8.85 16.10 4.65
C LEU A 14 8.59 17.57 4.29
N ALA A 15 9.46 18.19 3.49
CA ALA A 15 9.28 19.56 3.03
C ALA A 15 8.06 19.71 2.11
N ILE A 16 7.79 18.73 1.23
CA ILE A 16 6.59 18.69 0.39
C ILE A 16 5.34 18.60 1.28
N ALA A 17 5.32 17.65 2.22
CA ALA A 17 4.19 17.49 3.15
C ALA A 17 3.96 18.75 4.02
N PHE A 18 5.03 19.37 4.52
CA PHE A 18 4.97 20.63 5.26
C PHE A 18 4.46 21.80 4.41
N GLY A 19 4.92 21.87 3.15
CA GLY A 19 4.48 22.85 2.16
C GLY A 19 2.98 22.77 1.89
N LEU A 20 2.44 21.55 1.81
CA LEU A 20 1.02 21.24 1.58
C LEU A 20 0.16 21.21 2.85
N SER A 21 0.75 21.45 4.03
CA SER A 21 0.04 21.46 5.31
C SER A 21 -1.01 22.58 5.36
N ASN A 22 -2.20 22.27 5.89
CA ASN A 22 -3.26 23.26 6.04
C ASN A 22 -3.05 24.22 7.23
N ASN A 23 -2.30 23.82 8.25
CA ASN A 23 -1.97 24.66 9.40
C ASN A 23 -0.60 24.31 10.00
N ARG A 24 0.45 24.95 9.48
CA ARG A 24 1.84 24.67 9.88
C ARG A 24 2.14 24.95 11.35
N ASN A 25 1.38 25.85 11.99
CA ASN A 25 1.56 26.21 13.39
C ASN A 25 0.96 25.17 14.36
N ALA A 26 0.02 24.35 13.88
CA ALA A 26 -0.62 23.30 14.67
C ALA A 26 0.12 21.95 14.61
N ILE A 27 1.23 21.85 13.87
CA ILE A 27 1.99 20.61 13.74
C ILE A 27 2.56 20.19 15.10
N ASN A 28 2.09 19.05 15.61
CA ASN A 28 2.64 18.46 16.83
C ASN A 28 3.97 17.75 16.53
N LYS A 29 5.06 18.33 17.02
CA LYS A 29 6.43 17.82 16.83
C LYS A 29 6.61 16.41 17.38
N ARG A 30 6.00 16.08 18.53
CA ARG A 30 6.08 14.74 19.12
C ARG A 30 5.49 13.70 18.17
N THR A 31 4.32 14.00 17.60
CA THR A 31 3.61 13.12 16.68
C THR A 31 4.39 12.90 15.39
N VAL A 32 4.80 13.99 14.73
CA VAL A 32 5.49 13.91 13.42
C VAL A 32 6.88 13.28 13.56
N PHE A 33 7.74 13.80 14.44
CA PHE A 33 9.10 13.24 14.59
C PHE A 33 9.09 11.87 15.26
N GLY A 34 8.15 11.60 16.16
CA GLY A 34 7.94 10.28 16.73
C GLY A 34 7.54 9.26 15.66
N ALA A 35 6.63 9.63 14.75
CA ALA A 35 6.18 8.73 13.70
C ALA A 35 7.31 8.42 12.71
N LEU A 36 8.08 9.43 12.30
CA LEU A 36 9.29 9.25 11.49
C LEU A 36 10.31 8.34 12.20
N ALA A 37 10.56 8.57 13.49
CA ALA A 37 11.48 7.77 14.27
C ALA A 37 11.05 6.30 14.37
N ILE A 38 9.75 6.03 14.60
CA ILE A 38 9.22 4.66 14.63
C ILE A 38 9.34 3.99 13.26
N GLN A 39 8.98 4.70 12.18
CA GLN A 39 9.09 4.18 10.82
C GLN A 39 10.54 3.86 10.45
N ALA A 40 11.48 4.78 10.72
CA ALA A 40 12.90 4.59 10.45
C ALA A 40 13.53 3.53 11.35
N ALA A 41 13.16 3.47 12.64
CA ALA A 41 13.67 2.45 13.57
C ALA A 41 13.19 1.06 13.16
N PHE A 42 11.93 0.90 12.78
CA PHE A 42 11.41 -0.37 12.28
C PHE A 42 12.10 -0.77 10.97
N GLY A 43 12.20 0.15 10.00
CA GLY A 43 12.89 -0.10 8.73
C GLY A 43 14.35 -0.50 8.93
N GLY A 44 15.10 0.21 9.78
CA GLY A 44 16.48 -0.13 10.10
C GLY A 44 16.61 -1.45 10.84
N PHE A 45 15.67 -1.76 11.74
CA PHE A 45 15.66 -3.05 12.40
C PHE A 45 15.49 -4.20 11.40
N VAL A 46 14.47 -4.15 10.54
CA VAL A 46 14.14 -5.29 9.67
C VAL A 46 14.96 -5.36 8.37
N LEU A 47 15.56 -4.25 7.91
CA LEU A 47 16.32 -4.19 6.66
C LEU A 47 17.84 -4.07 6.85
N TYR A 48 18.34 -3.73 8.03
CA TYR A 48 19.78 -3.59 8.29
C TYR A 48 20.28 -4.54 9.38
N VAL A 49 19.63 -4.59 10.54
CA VAL A 49 20.08 -5.41 11.69
C VAL A 49 19.89 -6.91 11.39
N PRO A 50 20.92 -7.77 11.56
CA PRO A 50 20.83 -9.20 11.24
C PRO A 50 19.66 -9.92 11.92
N VAL A 51 19.48 -9.72 13.22
CA VAL A 51 18.37 -10.32 13.98
C VAL A 51 17.01 -9.87 13.46
N GLY A 52 16.88 -8.59 13.05
CA GLY A 52 15.62 -8.10 12.49
C GLY A 52 15.36 -8.65 11.08
N LYS A 53 16.40 -8.87 10.27
CA LYS A 53 16.30 -9.58 8.98
C LYS A 53 15.82 -11.02 9.17
N ASP A 54 16.37 -11.74 10.16
CA ASP A 54 15.97 -13.12 10.46
C ASP A 54 14.51 -13.21 10.93
N ILE A 55 14.07 -12.25 11.76
CA ILE A 55 12.67 -12.15 12.18
C ILE A 55 11.77 -11.84 10.99
N LEU A 56 12.12 -10.85 10.15
CA LEU A 56 11.35 -10.50 8.95
C LEU A 56 11.22 -11.70 8.02
N LYS A 57 12.33 -12.39 7.75
CA LYS A 57 12.35 -13.61 6.94
C LYS A 57 11.44 -14.69 7.52
N SER A 58 11.50 -14.92 8.83
CA SER A 58 10.63 -15.91 9.50
C SER A 58 9.14 -15.57 9.34
N VAL A 59 8.78 -14.30 9.43
CA VAL A 59 7.40 -13.84 9.18
C VAL A 59 7.02 -14.02 7.70
N SER A 60 7.92 -13.66 6.78
CA SER A 60 7.72 -13.84 5.34
C SER A 60 7.55 -15.31 4.95
N ASP A 61 8.35 -16.21 5.52
CA ASP A 61 8.27 -17.65 5.30
C ASP A 61 6.95 -18.23 5.82
N ALA A 62 6.45 -17.71 6.96
CA ALA A 62 5.13 -18.05 7.47
C ALA A 62 4.01 -17.58 6.52
N VAL A 63 4.08 -16.36 5.99
CA VAL A 63 3.14 -15.84 4.99
C VAL A 63 3.21 -16.69 3.70
N SER A 64 4.41 -17.01 3.23
CA SER A 64 4.64 -17.88 2.07
C SER A 64 4.01 -19.27 2.27
N SER A 65 4.16 -19.85 3.46
CA SER A 65 3.52 -21.13 3.81
C SER A 65 2.00 -21.06 3.75
N VAL A 66 1.41 -19.95 4.22
CA VAL A 66 -0.04 -19.70 4.13
C VAL A 66 -0.50 -19.58 2.67
N ILE A 67 0.27 -18.91 1.80
CA ILE A 67 0.02 -18.87 0.35
C ILE A 67 0.10 -20.29 -0.23
N GLY A 68 1.06 -21.10 0.21
CA GLY A 68 1.18 -22.51 -0.16
C GLY A 68 -0.06 -23.34 0.20
N TYR A 69 -0.68 -23.10 1.35
CA TYR A 69 -1.95 -23.76 1.70
C TYR A 69 -3.11 -23.32 0.79
N ALA A 70 -3.16 -22.05 0.39
CA ALA A 70 -4.16 -21.56 -0.55
C ALA A 70 -4.06 -22.31 -1.90
N GLN A 71 -2.84 -22.63 -2.35
CA GLN A 71 -2.59 -23.33 -3.60
C GLN A 71 -3.28 -24.72 -3.66
N ASN A 72 -3.48 -25.39 -2.53
CA ASN A 72 -4.23 -26.66 -2.49
C ASN A 72 -5.70 -26.44 -2.92
N GLY A 73 -6.34 -25.38 -2.43
CA GLY A 73 -7.71 -25.02 -2.80
C GLY A 73 -7.82 -24.58 -4.27
N ILE A 74 -6.83 -23.83 -4.75
CA ILE A 74 -6.76 -23.38 -6.15
C ILE A 74 -6.58 -24.57 -7.09
N SER A 75 -5.69 -25.50 -6.74
CA SER A 75 -5.42 -26.71 -7.52
C SER A 75 -6.62 -27.65 -7.56
N PHE A 76 -7.38 -27.74 -6.46
CA PHE A 76 -8.64 -28.47 -6.44
C PHE A 76 -9.68 -27.86 -7.40
N LEU A 77 -9.82 -26.53 -7.42
CA LEU A 77 -10.84 -25.84 -8.20
C LEU A 77 -10.51 -25.74 -9.69
N PHE A 78 -9.24 -25.51 -10.04
CA PHE A 78 -8.79 -25.22 -11.40
C PHE A 78 -7.90 -26.31 -12.03
N GLY A 79 -7.56 -27.36 -11.28
CA GLY A 79 -6.75 -28.48 -11.76
C GLY A 79 -5.41 -28.03 -12.34
N ASP A 80 -5.08 -28.55 -13.53
CA ASP A 80 -3.82 -28.28 -14.22
C ASP A 80 -3.63 -26.82 -14.65
N LEU A 81 -4.70 -26.01 -14.72
CA LEU A 81 -4.60 -24.57 -14.98
C LEU A 81 -3.90 -23.83 -13.83
N ALA A 82 -4.02 -24.33 -12.60
CA ALA A 82 -3.35 -23.75 -11.43
C ALA A 82 -1.88 -24.15 -11.32
N ASN A 83 -1.47 -25.24 -11.96
CA ASN A 83 -0.14 -25.87 -11.83
C ASN A 83 0.89 -25.35 -12.85
N PHE A 84 0.66 -24.17 -13.42
CA PHE A 84 1.55 -23.52 -14.39
C PHE A 84 1.90 -24.34 -15.65
N LYS A 85 1.22 -25.46 -15.91
CA LYS A 85 1.46 -26.32 -17.10
C LYS A 85 1.21 -25.57 -18.41
N VAL A 86 0.30 -24.61 -18.39
CA VAL A 86 -0.04 -23.73 -19.53
C VAL A 86 0.56 -22.32 -19.37
N GLY A 87 1.51 -22.15 -18.46
CA GLY A 87 2.05 -20.85 -18.06
C GLY A 87 1.28 -20.20 -16.90
N PHE A 88 1.74 -19.02 -16.50
CA PHE A 88 1.13 -18.21 -15.44
C PHE A 88 -0.18 -17.57 -15.94
N ILE A 89 -1.30 -17.91 -15.30
CA ILE A 89 -2.62 -17.32 -15.58
C ILE A 89 -3.01 -16.46 -14.39
N PHE A 90 -2.92 -15.14 -14.53
CA PHE A 90 -3.23 -14.19 -13.46
C PHE A 90 -4.59 -14.45 -12.78
N ALA A 91 -5.65 -14.67 -13.57
CA ALA A 91 -6.99 -14.90 -13.05
C ALA A 91 -7.11 -16.19 -12.20
N VAL A 92 -6.22 -17.16 -12.38
CA VAL A 92 -6.21 -18.45 -11.66
C VAL A 92 -5.19 -18.43 -10.53
N ASN A 93 -4.02 -17.82 -10.74
CA ASN A 93 -2.90 -17.88 -9.79
C ASN A 93 -2.89 -16.74 -8.77
N VAL A 94 -3.61 -15.64 -9.02
CA VAL A 94 -3.62 -14.45 -8.16
C VAL A 94 -4.99 -14.20 -7.53
N LEU A 95 -6.05 -14.11 -8.35
CA LEU A 95 -7.38 -13.73 -7.85
C LEU A 95 -7.95 -14.67 -6.77
N PRO A 96 -7.81 -16.01 -6.87
CA PRO A 96 -8.31 -16.91 -5.83
C PRO A 96 -7.56 -16.80 -4.49
N VAL A 97 -6.31 -16.35 -4.51
CA VAL A 97 -5.52 -16.12 -3.29
C VAL A 97 -6.15 -15.01 -2.44
N ILE A 98 -6.71 -13.98 -3.08
CA ILE A 98 -7.45 -12.89 -2.43
C ILE A 98 -8.64 -13.48 -1.64
N VAL A 99 -9.41 -14.38 -2.25
CA VAL A 99 -10.57 -15.05 -1.64
C VAL A 99 -10.17 -15.82 -0.38
N PHE A 100 -9.10 -16.60 -0.48
CA PHE A 100 -8.59 -17.39 0.64
C PHE A 100 -8.13 -16.50 1.79
N PHE A 101 -7.32 -15.47 1.51
CA PHE A 101 -6.82 -14.57 2.55
C PHE A 101 -7.95 -13.76 3.21
N SER A 102 -8.94 -13.29 2.45
CA SER A 102 -10.12 -12.62 3.03
C SER A 102 -10.89 -13.55 3.98
N SER A 103 -11.03 -14.83 3.63
CA SER A 103 -11.63 -15.85 4.52
C SER A 103 -10.80 -16.06 5.79
N LEU A 104 -9.48 -16.22 5.65
CA LEU A 104 -8.56 -16.40 6.77
C LEU A 104 -8.59 -15.21 7.73
N ILE A 105 -8.51 -13.98 7.21
CA ILE A 105 -8.54 -12.78 8.02
C ILE A 105 -9.87 -12.66 8.77
N ALA A 106 -11.01 -12.95 8.11
CA ALA A 106 -12.31 -12.95 8.77
C ALA A 106 -12.37 -13.95 9.95
N VAL A 107 -11.77 -15.14 9.80
CA VAL A 107 -11.61 -16.10 10.89
C VAL A 107 -10.77 -15.54 12.03
N LEU A 108 -9.63 -14.91 11.73
CA LEU A 108 -8.76 -14.32 12.75
C LEU A 108 -9.42 -13.16 13.52
N TYR A 109 -10.29 -12.39 12.85
CA TYR A 109 -11.15 -11.40 13.50
C TYR A 109 -12.22 -12.06 14.37
N TYR A 110 -12.90 -13.10 13.89
CA TYR A 110 -13.90 -13.81 14.68
C TYR A 110 -13.31 -14.39 15.97
N LEU A 111 -12.09 -14.94 15.89
CA LEU A 111 -11.38 -15.53 17.02
C LEU A 111 -10.78 -14.50 18.00
N GLY A 112 -10.80 -13.20 17.69
CA GLY A 112 -10.25 -12.15 18.55
C GLY A 112 -8.75 -11.90 18.40
N ILE A 113 -8.05 -12.64 17.52
CA ILE A 113 -6.59 -12.57 17.35
C ILE A 113 -6.20 -11.21 16.75
N MET A 114 -6.92 -10.78 15.71
CA MET A 114 -6.67 -9.48 15.06
C MET A 114 -6.86 -8.32 16.03
N GLN A 115 -7.94 -8.36 16.82
CA GLN A 115 -8.24 -7.33 17.81
C GLN A 115 -7.16 -7.25 18.88
N TRP A 116 -6.60 -8.39 19.30
CA TRP A 116 -5.49 -8.43 20.25
C TRP A 116 -4.23 -7.78 19.69
N ILE A 117 -3.81 -8.16 18.46
CA ILE A 117 -2.64 -7.59 17.79
C ILE A 117 -2.82 -6.08 17.58
N ILE A 118 -3.97 -5.67 17.03
CA ILE A 118 -4.27 -4.26 16.73
C ILE A 118 -4.27 -3.42 18.02
N ARG A 119 -4.80 -3.96 19.13
CA ARG A 119 -4.82 -3.25 20.41
C ARG A 119 -3.41 -3.01 20.96
N ILE A 120 -2.50 -3.98 20.81
CA ILE A 120 -1.11 -3.86 21.28
C ILE A 120 -0.36 -2.82 20.45
N ILE A 121 -0.32 -2.99 19.13
CA ILE A 121 0.45 -2.12 18.24
C ILE A 121 -0.16 -0.71 18.23
N GLY A 122 -1.49 -0.60 18.09
CA GLY A 122 -2.20 0.67 18.09
C GLY A 122 -2.10 1.42 19.41
N GLY A 123 -2.18 0.70 20.54
CA GLY A 123 -1.95 1.31 21.86
C GLY A 123 -0.51 1.78 22.04
N GLY A 124 0.47 1.08 21.47
CA GLY A 124 1.87 1.49 21.43
C GLY A 124 2.08 2.78 20.62
N LEU A 125 1.54 2.82 19.40
CA LEU A 125 1.57 4.02 18.54
C LEU A 125 0.90 5.21 19.22
N GLN A 126 -0.30 5.02 19.79
CA GLN A 126 -1.03 6.06 20.51
C GLN A 126 -0.18 6.65 21.65
N LYS A 127 0.42 5.81 22.49
CA LYS A 127 1.25 6.23 23.60
C LYS A 127 2.52 6.95 23.15
N ALA A 128 3.16 6.48 22.08
CA ALA A 128 4.37 7.11 21.58
C ALA A 128 4.07 8.48 20.94
N LEU A 129 3.07 8.54 20.07
CA LEU A 129 2.80 9.68 19.19
C LEU A 129 1.85 10.72 19.79
N GLY A 130 1.02 10.34 20.77
CA GLY A 130 -0.04 11.18 21.31
C GLY A 130 -1.23 11.37 20.35
N THR A 131 -1.35 10.50 19.34
CA THR A 131 -2.50 10.42 18.44
C THR A 131 -3.75 9.94 19.18
N SER A 132 -4.92 10.12 18.59
CA SER A 132 -6.16 9.59 19.19
C SER A 132 -6.18 8.07 19.16
N ARG A 133 -6.97 7.46 20.04
CA ARG A 133 -7.07 6.00 20.10
C ARG A 133 -7.63 5.44 18.79
N THR A 134 -8.63 6.09 18.22
CA THR A 134 -9.35 5.63 17.03
C THR A 134 -8.44 5.62 15.80
N GLU A 135 -7.73 6.71 15.52
CA GLU A 135 -6.83 6.78 14.37
C GLU A 135 -5.62 5.84 14.51
N SER A 136 -5.13 5.64 15.74
CA SER A 136 -4.02 4.71 16.00
C SER A 136 -4.42 3.25 15.78
N MET A 137 -5.64 2.87 16.19
CA MET A 137 -6.19 1.53 15.95
C MET A 137 -6.47 1.31 14.47
N SER A 138 -7.01 2.32 13.77
CA SER A 138 -7.25 2.23 12.32
C SER A 138 -5.95 2.15 11.52
N ALA A 139 -4.94 2.98 11.84
CA ALA A 139 -3.61 2.92 11.21
C ALA A 139 -2.95 1.55 11.40
N THR A 140 -3.14 0.93 12.57
CA THR A 140 -2.62 -0.41 12.84
C THR A 140 -3.40 -1.50 12.12
N ALA A 141 -4.73 -1.41 12.06
CA ALA A 141 -5.55 -2.36 11.32
C ALA A 141 -5.18 -2.39 9.84
N ASN A 142 -4.86 -1.23 9.25
CA ASN A 142 -4.40 -1.08 7.87
C ASN A 142 -3.10 -1.84 7.54
N ILE A 143 -2.34 -2.33 8.52
CA ILE A 143 -1.19 -3.23 8.27
C ILE A 143 -1.67 -4.55 7.66
N PHE A 144 -2.88 -5.00 8.03
CA PHE A 144 -3.39 -6.34 7.72
C PHE A 144 -4.61 -6.33 6.81
N VAL A 145 -5.46 -5.33 6.93
CA VAL A 145 -6.73 -5.21 6.18
C VAL A 145 -6.75 -3.97 5.30
N GLY A 146 -7.62 -3.98 4.29
CA GLY A 146 -7.69 -2.91 3.31
C GLY A 146 -8.33 -1.62 3.82
N GLN A 147 -8.22 -0.57 2.99
CA GLN A 147 -8.72 0.78 3.27
C GLN A 147 -10.22 0.88 3.59
N THR A 148 -11.04 -0.10 3.18
CA THR A 148 -12.48 -0.18 3.49
C THR A 148 -12.79 -1.02 4.71
N GLU A 149 -11.88 -1.89 5.13
CA GLU A 149 -12.09 -2.86 6.21
C GLU A 149 -11.48 -2.33 7.53
N ALA A 150 -10.31 -1.70 7.45
CA ALA A 150 -9.64 -1.13 8.62
C ALA A 150 -10.52 -0.15 9.41
N PRO A 151 -11.33 0.74 8.79
CA PRO A 151 -12.20 1.64 9.55
C PRO A 151 -13.32 0.92 10.32
N LEU A 152 -13.63 -0.36 10.03
CA LEU A 152 -14.65 -1.11 10.75
C LEU A 152 -14.33 -1.24 12.24
N VAL A 153 -13.04 -1.33 12.60
CA VAL A 153 -12.58 -1.41 14.00
C VAL A 153 -12.90 -0.15 14.81
N VAL A 154 -13.23 0.95 14.12
CA VAL A 154 -13.57 2.25 14.71
C VAL A 154 -14.86 2.82 14.14
N ARG A 155 -15.68 2.00 13.46
CA ARG A 155 -16.91 2.41 12.77
C ARG A 155 -17.80 3.34 13.61
N PRO A 156 -18.05 3.07 14.91
CA PRO A 156 -18.94 3.90 15.72
C PRO A 156 -18.44 5.34 15.95
N PHE A 157 -17.14 5.59 15.76
CA PHE A 157 -16.54 6.90 16.00
C PHE A 157 -16.45 7.76 14.74
N ILE A 158 -16.49 7.16 13.54
CA ILE A 158 -16.21 7.86 12.27
C ILE A 158 -17.13 9.07 12.09
N ALA A 159 -18.40 8.97 12.47
CA ALA A 159 -19.36 10.06 12.37
C ALA A 159 -18.95 11.30 13.20
N THR A 160 -18.28 11.10 14.34
CA THR A 160 -17.94 12.16 15.30
C THR A 160 -16.46 12.55 15.32
N MET A 161 -15.63 11.93 14.48
CA MET A 161 -14.20 12.23 14.38
C MET A 161 -13.92 13.64 13.90
N THR A 162 -12.81 14.23 14.32
CA THR A 162 -12.32 15.49 13.77
C THR A 162 -11.94 15.32 12.29
N ASN A 163 -11.72 16.42 11.57
CA ASN A 163 -11.25 16.31 10.19
C ASN A 163 -9.81 15.79 10.08
N SER A 164 -8.98 15.98 11.11
CA SER A 164 -7.63 15.42 11.16
C SER A 164 -7.66 13.91 11.41
N GLU A 165 -8.50 13.42 12.32
CA GLU A 165 -8.71 11.99 12.55
C GLU A 165 -9.26 11.31 11.29
N LEU A 166 -10.27 11.90 10.66
CA LEU A 166 -10.85 11.36 9.42
C LEU A 166 -9.80 11.32 8.29
N PHE A 167 -8.99 12.37 8.18
CA PHE A 167 -7.86 12.40 7.24
C PHE A 167 -6.84 11.30 7.54
N ALA A 168 -6.49 11.08 8.81
CA ALA A 168 -5.55 10.04 9.22
C ALA A 168 -6.05 8.63 8.88
N ILE A 169 -7.35 8.35 9.02
CA ILE A 169 -7.95 7.07 8.59
C ILE A 169 -7.83 6.89 7.07
N MET A 170 -8.18 7.92 6.30
CA MET A 170 -8.07 7.87 4.83
C MET A 170 -6.62 7.64 4.40
N VAL A 171 -5.67 8.40 4.97
CA VAL A 171 -4.25 8.28 4.66
C VAL A 171 -3.70 6.93 5.09
N GLY A 172 -4.09 6.40 6.25
CA GLY A 172 -3.69 5.08 6.71
C GLY A 172 -4.06 3.98 5.72
N GLY A 173 -5.28 4.02 5.17
CA GLY A 173 -5.72 3.05 4.16
C GLY A 173 -5.02 3.21 2.81
N LEU A 174 -4.72 4.45 2.42
CA LEU A 174 -4.01 4.73 1.16
C LEU A 174 -2.51 4.45 1.26
N ALA A 175 -1.92 4.57 2.44
CA ALA A 175 -0.51 4.31 2.68
C ALA A 175 -0.18 2.81 2.73
N SER A 176 -1.17 1.93 2.91
CA SER A 176 -0.96 0.49 3.05
C SER A 176 -1.65 -0.31 1.94
N ILE A 177 -1.49 -1.64 2.01
CA ILE A 177 -2.21 -2.62 1.21
C ILE A 177 -2.93 -3.61 2.12
N ALA A 178 -3.92 -4.33 1.60
CA ALA A 178 -4.54 -5.43 2.32
C ALA A 178 -3.67 -6.70 2.27
N GLY A 179 -3.71 -7.52 3.33
CA GLY A 179 -3.06 -8.83 3.33
C GLY A 179 -3.55 -9.75 2.21
N SER A 180 -4.80 -9.58 1.77
CA SER A 180 -5.39 -10.33 0.65
C SER A 180 -4.74 -10.02 -0.69
N VAL A 181 -4.34 -8.77 -0.95
CA VAL A 181 -3.66 -8.38 -2.19
C VAL A 181 -2.14 -8.53 -2.11
N LEU A 182 -1.56 -8.47 -0.90
CA LEU A 182 -0.14 -8.73 -0.65
C LEU A 182 0.29 -10.06 -1.26
N ALA A 183 -0.49 -11.10 -1.00
CA ALA A 183 -0.23 -12.43 -1.55
C ALA A 183 -0.32 -12.45 -3.07
N GLY A 184 -1.19 -11.63 -3.67
CA GLY A 184 -1.25 -11.46 -5.12
C GLY A 184 0.01 -10.85 -5.71
N TYR A 185 0.56 -9.81 -5.08
CA TYR A 185 1.84 -9.21 -5.51
C TYR A 185 3.02 -10.17 -5.33
N ALA A 186 3.01 -10.96 -4.25
CA ALA A 186 4.00 -12.01 -4.03
C ALA A 186 4.02 -13.04 -5.17
N GLN A 187 2.83 -13.46 -5.63
CA GLN A 187 2.69 -14.38 -6.77
C GLN A 187 3.15 -13.77 -8.10
N MET A 188 3.28 -12.45 -8.18
CA MET A 188 3.85 -11.74 -9.33
C MET A 188 5.38 -11.63 -9.25
N GLY A 189 6.00 -12.15 -8.19
CA GLY A 189 7.45 -12.17 -7.99
C GLY A 189 7.99 -11.08 -7.07
N VAL A 190 7.11 -10.26 -6.45
CA VAL A 190 7.54 -9.23 -5.50
C VAL A 190 8.00 -9.89 -4.19
N PRO A 191 9.20 -9.57 -3.66
CA PRO A 191 9.67 -10.17 -2.42
C PRO A 191 8.71 -9.93 -1.25
N ILE A 192 8.31 -11.01 -0.56
CA ILE A 192 7.35 -10.96 0.56
C ILE A 192 7.92 -10.13 1.71
N GLU A 193 9.23 -10.20 1.93
CA GLU A 193 9.97 -9.41 2.92
C GLU A 193 9.74 -7.91 2.72
N TYR A 194 9.76 -7.43 1.47
CA TYR A 194 9.54 -6.02 1.16
C TYR A 194 8.09 -5.63 1.37
N LEU A 195 7.14 -6.47 0.97
CA LEU A 195 5.72 -6.22 1.16
C LEU A 195 5.34 -6.19 2.65
N VAL A 196 5.80 -7.16 3.44
CA VAL A 196 5.56 -7.23 4.88
C VAL A 196 6.19 -6.02 5.58
N ALA A 197 7.46 -5.73 5.31
CA ALA A 197 8.12 -4.57 5.90
C ALA A 197 7.40 -3.26 5.55
N ALA A 198 7.01 -3.07 4.28
CA ALA A 198 6.27 -1.90 3.82
C ALA A 198 4.91 -1.76 4.54
N SER A 199 4.15 -2.85 4.70
CA SER A 199 2.86 -2.84 5.41
C SER A 199 2.99 -2.37 6.86
N PHE A 200 4.02 -2.82 7.59
CA PHE A 200 4.26 -2.35 8.97
C PHE A 200 4.76 -0.91 9.01
N MET A 201 5.60 -0.49 8.06
CA MET A 201 6.07 0.90 7.95
C MET A 201 4.94 1.88 7.56
N ALA A 202 3.91 1.40 6.89
CA ALA A 202 2.77 2.21 6.46
C ALA A 202 1.96 2.78 7.64
N ALA A 203 1.87 2.09 8.78
CA ALA A 203 1.13 2.60 9.94
C ALA A 203 1.74 3.91 10.50
N PRO A 204 3.01 3.95 10.94
CA PRO A 204 3.65 5.19 11.36
C PRO A 204 3.86 6.16 10.19
N GLY A 205 4.18 5.69 8.98
CA GLY A 205 4.36 6.55 7.80
C GLY A 205 3.08 7.28 7.37
N GLY A 206 1.94 6.60 7.44
CA GLY A 206 0.62 7.17 7.19
C GLY A 206 0.27 8.22 8.23
N LEU A 207 0.46 7.93 9.52
CA LEU A 207 0.23 8.90 10.60
C LEU A 207 1.17 10.12 10.49
N LEU A 208 2.44 9.89 10.11
CA LEU A 208 3.42 10.94 9.85
C LEU A 208 2.89 11.93 8.81
N MET A 209 2.54 11.44 7.61
CA MET A 209 2.09 12.31 6.53
C MET A 209 0.72 12.91 6.79
N ALA A 210 -0.18 12.15 7.43
CA ALA A 210 -1.49 12.63 7.83
C ALA A 210 -1.40 13.83 8.78
N LYS A 211 -0.66 13.69 9.88
CA LYS A 211 -0.55 14.72 10.93
C LYS A 211 0.39 15.86 10.54
N LEU A 212 1.24 15.68 9.55
CA LEU A 212 2.02 16.76 8.96
C LEU A 212 1.18 17.62 8.00
N MET A 213 0.38 16.98 7.12
CA MET A 213 -0.43 17.68 6.12
C MET A 213 -1.77 18.21 6.67
N HIS A 214 -2.33 17.55 7.68
CA HIS A 214 -3.58 17.93 8.34
C HIS A 214 -3.46 17.74 9.86
N PRO A 215 -2.78 18.66 10.57
CA PRO A 215 -2.58 18.54 12.01
C PRO A 215 -3.90 18.62 12.80
N GLU A 216 -3.90 18.06 14.01
CA GLU A 216 -5.06 18.08 14.91
C GLU A 216 -5.24 19.48 15.51
N THR A 217 -6.44 20.05 15.35
CA THR A 217 -6.81 21.36 15.91
C THR A 217 -8.06 21.31 16.79
N GLU A 218 -8.73 20.16 16.83
CA GLU A 218 -9.98 19.95 17.55
C GLU A 218 -9.76 18.91 18.66
N GLU A 219 -10.66 18.88 19.66
CA GLU A 219 -10.57 17.85 20.71
C GLU A 219 -11.10 16.51 20.23
N ALA A 220 -10.19 15.53 20.13
CA ALA A 220 -10.52 14.15 19.77
C ALA A 220 -11.31 13.44 20.88
N LYS A 221 -12.40 12.77 20.50
CA LYS A 221 -13.17 11.90 21.41
C LYS A 221 -12.47 10.55 21.54
N ASN A 222 -11.83 10.32 22.69
CA ASN A 222 -10.99 9.14 22.92
C ASN A 222 -11.70 7.99 23.64
N ASP A 223 -12.96 8.17 24.04
CA ASP A 223 -13.65 7.17 24.84
C ASP A 223 -14.18 6.03 23.96
N MET A 224 -13.75 4.81 24.25
CA MET A 224 -14.19 3.59 23.56
C MET A 224 -14.83 2.58 24.52
N SER A 225 -15.24 3.02 25.72
CA SER A 225 -15.82 2.15 26.75
C SER A 225 -17.19 1.59 26.38
N ASP A 226 -17.99 2.33 25.61
CA ASP A 226 -19.39 1.99 25.28
C ASP A 226 -19.59 1.78 23.77
N LEU A 227 -18.98 0.73 23.24
CA LEU A 227 -19.23 0.32 21.87
C LEU A 227 -20.42 -0.64 21.79
N PRO A 228 -21.44 -0.36 20.96
CA PRO A 228 -22.47 -1.35 20.65
C PRO A 228 -21.84 -2.63 20.13
N GLU A 229 -22.37 -3.79 20.51
CA GLU A 229 -22.01 -5.05 19.84
C GLU A 229 -22.32 -4.93 18.34
N ASP A 230 -21.41 -5.45 17.51
CA ASP A 230 -21.61 -5.47 16.07
C ASP A 230 -22.84 -6.33 15.74
N PRO A 231 -23.95 -5.75 15.25
CA PRO A 231 -25.16 -6.51 14.97
C PRO A 231 -24.95 -7.55 13.86
N ASP A 232 -23.91 -7.40 13.05
CA ASP A 232 -23.58 -8.26 11.91
C ASP A 232 -22.48 -9.29 12.25
N LYS A 233 -22.21 -9.51 13.55
CA LYS A 233 -21.18 -10.47 13.98
C LYS A 233 -21.56 -11.90 13.53
N PRO A 234 -20.64 -12.65 12.88
CA PRO A 234 -20.92 -14.03 12.47
C PRO A 234 -21.35 -14.92 13.64
N ALA A 235 -22.20 -15.90 13.39
CA ALA A 235 -22.71 -16.80 14.42
C ALA A 235 -21.63 -17.78 14.93
N ASN A 236 -20.72 -18.21 14.05
CA ASN A 236 -19.65 -19.14 14.35
C ASN A 236 -18.44 -18.94 13.41
N VAL A 237 -17.35 -19.66 13.66
CA VAL A 237 -16.11 -19.53 12.88
C VAL A 237 -16.27 -19.93 11.41
N LEU A 238 -17.17 -20.88 11.11
CA LEU A 238 -17.43 -21.31 9.73
C LEU A 238 -18.22 -20.25 8.98
N ASP A 239 -19.18 -19.62 9.65
CA ASP A 239 -19.92 -18.47 9.14
C ASP A 239 -18.97 -17.30 8.82
N ALA A 240 -18.04 -16.99 9.73
CA ALA A 240 -17.00 -15.98 9.50
C ALA A 240 -16.12 -16.31 8.28
N ALA A 241 -15.70 -17.58 8.14
CA ALA A 241 -14.92 -18.04 7.00
C ALA A 241 -15.70 -17.91 5.68
N ALA A 242 -16.98 -18.30 5.67
CA ALA A 242 -17.85 -18.23 4.49
C ALA A 242 -18.12 -16.78 4.07
N ALA A 243 -18.46 -15.90 5.03
CA ALA A 243 -18.65 -14.48 4.81
C ALA A 243 -17.36 -13.81 4.27
N GLY A 244 -16.21 -14.14 4.88
CA GLY A 244 -14.91 -13.66 4.42
C GLY A 244 -14.56 -14.12 3.00
N ALA A 245 -14.86 -15.38 2.65
CA ALA A 245 -14.69 -15.88 1.28
C ALA A 245 -15.60 -15.16 0.28
N SER A 246 -16.87 -14.93 0.62
CA SER A 246 -17.80 -14.18 -0.25
C SER A 246 -17.33 -12.74 -0.48
N SER A 247 -16.94 -12.04 0.59
CA SER A 247 -16.37 -10.68 0.49
C SER A 247 -15.09 -10.67 -0.36
N GLY A 248 -14.20 -11.64 -0.14
CA GLY A 248 -13.00 -11.83 -0.93
C GLY A 248 -13.26 -12.11 -2.40
N MET A 249 -14.33 -12.86 -2.74
CA MET A 249 -14.75 -13.10 -4.12
C MET A 249 -15.21 -11.83 -4.81
N HIS A 250 -15.99 -10.99 -4.13
CA HIS A 250 -16.36 -9.68 -4.67
C HIS A 250 -15.12 -8.80 -4.93
N LEU A 251 -14.17 -8.79 -3.99
CA LEU A 251 -12.90 -8.08 -4.17
C LEU A 251 -12.11 -8.61 -5.36
N ALA A 252 -11.97 -9.94 -5.48
CA ALA A 252 -11.26 -10.59 -6.57
C ALA A 252 -11.87 -10.29 -7.95
N LEU A 253 -13.21 -10.32 -8.05
CA LEU A 253 -13.93 -9.95 -9.27
C LEU A 253 -13.72 -8.48 -9.64
N ASN A 254 -13.78 -7.57 -8.65
CA ASN A 254 -13.53 -6.15 -8.88
C ASN A 254 -12.09 -5.91 -9.36
N VAL A 255 -11.09 -6.58 -8.77
CA VAL A 255 -9.70 -6.49 -9.20
C VAL A 255 -9.53 -7.03 -10.63
N GLY A 256 -10.10 -8.21 -10.93
CA GLY A 256 -10.03 -8.79 -12.28
C GLY A 256 -10.67 -7.90 -13.34
N ALA A 257 -11.87 -7.37 -13.08
CA ALA A 257 -12.57 -6.47 -13.98
C ALA A 257 -11.82 -5.14 -14.17
N MET A 258 -11.31 -4.57 -13.08
CA MET A 258 -10.50 -3.35 -13.11
C MET A 258 -9.25 -3.55 -13.97
N LEU A 259 -8.49 -4.63 -13.77
CA LEU A 259 -7.27 -4.87 -14.53
C LEU A 259 -7.54 -5.09 -16.01
N LEU A 260 -8.57 -5.86 -16.35
CA LEU A 260 -8.99 -6.05 -17.74
C LEU A 260 -9.30 -4.70 -18.40
N ALA A 261 -10.10 -3.85 -17.74
CA ALA A 261 -10.48 -2.55 -18.27
C ALA A 261 -9.28 -1.60 -18.40
N PHE A 262 -8.50 -1.42 -17.34
CA PHE A 262 -7.41 -0.43 -17.32
C PHE A 262 -6.24 -0.82 -18.22
N VAL A 263 -5.87 -2.09 -18.31
CA VAL A 263 -4.83 -2.53 -19.27
C VAL A 263 -5.28 -2.26 -20.70
N GLY A 264 -6.54 -2.56 -21.04
CA GLY A 264 -7.11 -2.26 -22.36
C GLY A 264 -7.17 -0.75 -22.65
N LEU A 265 -7.60 0.05 -21.67
CA LEU A 265 -7.65 1.51 -21.79
C LEU A 265 -6.27 2.14 -21.94
N ILE A 266 -5.27 1.67 -21.20
CA ILE A 266 -3.88 2.14 -21.34
C ILE A 266 -3.35 1.79 -22.74
N ALA A 267 -3.59 0.58 -23.23
CA ALA A 267 -3.20 0.19 -24.59
C ALA A 267 -3.86 1.08 -25.66
N MET A 268 -5.15 1.39 -25.50
CA MET A 268 -5.86 2.33 -26.38
C MET A 268 -5.26 3.74 -26.31
N ILE A 269 -4.99 4.24 -25.10
CA ILE A 269 -4.36 5.55 -24.88
C ILE A 269 -2.97 5.58 -25.52
N ASN A 270 -2.17 4.52 -25.38
CA ASN A 270 -0.85 4.40 -26.01
C ASN A 270 -0.95 4.44 -27.53
N GLY A 271 -1.94 3.79 -28.14
CA GLY A 271 -2.19 3.89 -29.58
C GLY A 271 -2.53 5.32 -30.03
N ILE A 272 -3.34 6.04 -29.26
CA ILE A 272 -3.68 7.45 -29.54
C ILE A 272 -2.46 8.36 -29.38
N ILE A 273 -1.73 8.22 -28.26
CA ILE A 273 -0.54 9.02 -27.95
C ILE A 273 0.56 8.76 -28.98
N GLY A 274 0.81 7.51 -29.37
CA GLY A 274 1.79 7.17 -30.40
C GLY A 274 1.39 7.72 -31.77
N GLY A 275 0.10 7.70 -32.12
CA GLY A 275 -0.42 8.30 -33.35
C GLY A 275 -0.23 9.82 -33.41
N VAL A 276 -0.55 10.53 -32.32
CA VAL A 276 -0.31 11.98 -32.21
C VAL A 276 1.18 12.29 -32.15
N GLY A 277 1.95 11.49 -31.40
CA GLY A 277 3.40 11.61 -31.29
C GLY A 277 4.08 11.45 -32.66
N GLY A 278 3.58 10.55 -33.51
CA GLY A 278 4.04 10.37 -34.88
C GLY A 278 3.95 11.63 -35.74
N TRP A 279 2.98 12.53 -35.49
CA TRP A 279 2.91 13.82 -36.18
C TRP A 279 4.10 14.74 -35.87
N PHE A 280 4.80 14.49 -34.76
CA PHE A 280 5.98 15.21 -34.29
C PHE A 280 7.26 14.37 -34.35
N GLY A 281 7.25 13.20 -35.01
CA GLY A 281 8.38 12.29 -35.11
C GLY A 281 8.65 11.45 -33.85
N MET A 282 7.68 11.32 -32.94
CA MET A 282 7.75 10.55 -31.69
C MET A 282 6.78 9.35 -31.71
N GLU A 283 6.96 8.43 -32.65
CA GLU A 283 6.05 7.28 -32.85
C GLU A 283 6.01 6.30 -31.66
N ASN A 284 7.08 6.26 -30.86
CA ASN A 284 7.19 5.38 -29.69
C ASN A 284 6.69 6.02 -28.39
N LEU A 285 5.97 7.15 -28.46
CA LEU A 285 5.46 7.83 -27.28
C LEU A 285 4.33 7.02 -26.63
N THR A 286 4.50 6.67 -25.36
CA THR A 286 3.48 5.97 -24.56
C THR A 286 3.17 6.71 -23.26
N LEU A 287 2.05 6.37 -22.63
CA LEU A 287 1.67 6.86 -21.31
C LEU A 287 2.76 6.55 -20.27
N GLU A 288 3.34 5.35 -20.33
CA GLU A 288 4.42 4.93 -19.44
C GLU A 288 5.65 5.82 -19.57
N LEU A 289 6.00 6.24 -20.79
CA LEU A 289 7.13 7.14 -21.04
C LEU A 289 6.86 8.55 -20.50
N ILE A 290 5.64 9.06 -20.73
CA ILE A 290 5.21 10.37 -20.21
C ILE A 290 5.25 10.39 -18.68
N LEU A 291 4.66 9.37 -18.04
CA LEU A 291 4.69 9.22 -16.58
C LEU A 291 6.12 9.04 -16.08
N GLY A 292 6.95 8.31 -16.83
CA GLY A 292 8.38 8.18 -16.61
C GLY A 292 9.04 9.55 -16.44
N TYR A 293 8.93 10.43 -17.44
CA TYR A 293 9.54 11.76 -17.37
C TYR A 293 8.96 12.65 -16.27
N ILE A 294 7.65 12.58 -16.01
CA ILE A 294 7.00 13.38 -14.95
C ILE A 294 7.51 12.98 -13.56
N PHE A 295 7.65 11.68 -13.30
CA PHE A 295 7.99 11.15 -11.98
C PHE A 295 9.48 10.78 -11.82
N MET A 296 10.28 10.87 -12.89
CA MET A 296 11.73 10.64 -12.85
C MET A 296 12.45 11.49 -11.78
N PRO A 297 12.17 12.81 -11.63
CA PRO A 297 12.80 13.60 -10.56
C PRO A 297 12.45 13.06 -9.16
N LEU A 298 11.20 12.59 -8.98
CA LEU A 298 10.77 12.02 -7.71
C LEU A 298 11.42 10.66 -7.44
N ALA A 299 11.56 9.81 -8.46
CA ALA A 299 12.27 8.54 -8.36
C ALA A 299 13.75 8.73 -8.00
N PHE A 300 14.41 9.71 -8.62
CA PHE A 300 15.77 10.08 -8.25
C PHE A 300 15.86 10.58 -6.81
N LEU A 301 14.91 11.43 -6.39
CA LEU A 301 14.85 11.98 -5.03
C LEU A 301 14.76 10.91 -3.93
N ILE A 302 14.06 9.80 -4.18
CA ILE A 302 13.94 8.71 -3.21
C ILE A 302 15.13 7.73 -3.24
N GLY A 303 16.15 8.01 -4.05
CA GLY A 303 17.43 7.28 -4.05
C GLY A 303 17.64 6.33 -5.23
N VAL A 304 16.79 6.35 -6.25
CA VAL A 304 17.01 5.57 -7.49
C VAL A 304 18.12 6.23 -8.31
N PRO A 305 19.11 5.47 -8.84
CA PRO A 305 20.10 5.99 -9.78
C PRO A 305 19.47 6.68 -11.00
N TRP A 306 20.05 7.78 -11.48
CA TRP A 306 19.47 8.58 -12.56
C TRP A 306 19.18 7.78 -13.83
N ASN A 307 20.05 6.82 -14.16
CA ASN A 307 19.93 5.91 -15.30
C ASN A 307 18.81 4.85 -15.15
N GLU A 308 18.28 4.64 -13.94
CA GLU A 308 17.13 3.77 -13.68
C GLU A 308 15.86 4.58 -13.33
N ALA A 309 16.01 5.88 -13.04
CA ALA A 309 14.97 6.75 -12.53
C ALA A 309 13.80 6.95 -13.52
N LEU A 310 14.04 6.88 -14.83
CA LEU A 310 12.98 6.97 -15.84
C LEU A 310 12.02 5.77 -15.72
N VAL A 311 12.57 4.56 -15.62
CA VAL A 311 11.79 3.32 -15.49
C VAL A 311 11.07 3.28 -14.15
N ALA A 312 11.77 3.61 -13.05
CA ALA A 312 11.16 3.69 -11.73
C ALA A 312 10.05 4.76 -11.65
N GLY A 313 10.27 5.93 -12.27
CA GLY A 313 9.29 7.00 -12.37
C GLY A 313 8.02 6.55 -13.08
N SER A 314 8.16 5.72 -14.13
CA SER A 314 7.00 5.18 -14.84
C SER A 314 6.11 4.35 -13.92
N PHE A 315 6.67 3.43 -13.13
CA PHE A 315 5.90 2.60 -12.21
C PHE A 315 5.23 3.42 -11.10
N ILE A 316 5.96 4.39 -10.51
CA ILE A 316 5.40 5.29 -9.50
C ILE A 316 4.21 6.09 -10.08
N GLY A 317 4.36 6.60 -11.31
CA GLY A 317 3.30 7.33 -12.00
C GLY A 317 2.09 6.46 -12.30
N GLN A 318 2.30 5.25 -12.83
CA GLN A 318 1.23 4.28 -13.10
C GLN A 318 0.45 3.96 -11.83
N LYS A 319 1.15 3.77 -10.71
CA LYS A 319 0.52 3.50 -9.41
C LYS A 319 -0.40 4.64 -8.97
N ILE A 320 0.06 5.88 -9.08
CA ILE A 320 -0.72 7.05 -8.62
C ILE A 320 -1.92 7.32 -9.54
N VAL A 321 -1.72 7.26 -10.85
CA VAL A 321 -2.74 7.61 -11.85
C VAL A 321 -3.77 6.50 -12.05
N VAL A 322 -3.31 5.25 -12.01
CA VAL A 322 -4.13 4.06 -12.27
C VAL A 322 -4.35 3.29 -10.96
N ASN A 323 -3.43 2.39 -10.62
CA ASN A 323 -3.37 1.66 -9.37
C ASN A 323 -2.05 0.86 -9.30
N GLU A 324 -1.76 0.37 -8.10
CA GLU A 324 -0.57 -0.40 -7.78
C GLU A 324 -0.53 -1.78 -8.46
N PHE A 325 -1.68 -2.43 -8.74
CA PHE A 325 -1.69 -3.71 -9.45
C PHE A 325 -1.13 -3.59 -10.88
N VAL A 326 -1.55 -2.57 -11.63
CA VAL A 326 -1.01 -2.30 -12.97
C VAL A 326 0.48 -2.00 -12.90
N ALA A 327 0.90 -1.19 -11.92
CA ALA A 327 2.31 -0.89 -11.73
C ALA A 327 3.14 -2.14 -11.39
N TYR A 328 2.66 -3.00 -10.48
CA TYR A 328 3.31 -4.26 -10.15
C TYR A 328 3.34 -5.24 -11.33
N LEU A 329 2.29 -5.30 -12.15
CA LEU A 329 2.26 -6.14 -13.35
C LEU A 329 3.37 -5.75 -14.33
N ASN A 330 3.56 -4.44 -14.53
CA ASN A 330 4.59 -3.92 -15.42
C ASN A 330 6.00 -3.95 -14.80
N PHE A 331 6.09 -3.98 -13.47
CA PHE A 331 7.35 -4.12 -12.74
C PHE A 331 7.81 -5.58 -12.63
N ALA A 332 6.91 -6.56 -12.55
CA ALA A 332 7.22 -7.98 -12.38
C ALA A 332 8.26 -8.54 -13.37
N PRO A 333 8.26 -8.18 -14.68
CA PRO A 333 9.32 -8.60 -15.60
C PRO A 333 10.72 -8.12 -15.22
N TYR A 334 10.87 -7.01 -14.49
CA TYR A 334 12.16 -6.49 -14.03
C TYR A 334 12.65 -7.15 -12.74
N LEU A 335 11.79 -7.93 -12.06
CA LEU A 335 12.16 -8.68 -10.86
C LEU A 335 12.82 -10.03 -11.18
N LYS A 336 12.53 -10.59 -12.35
CA LYS A 336 13.06 -11.88 -12.79
C LYS A 336 14.53 -11.80 -13.17
N ASP A 337 15.23 -12.91 -12.99
CA ASP A 337 16.58 -13.07 -13.51
C ASP A 337 16.57 -13.08 -15.05
N LEU A 338 17.65 -12.57 -15.67
CA LEU A 338 17.76 -12.52 -17.14
C LEU A 338 17.70 -13.92 -17.76
N ALA A 339 18.15 -14.96 -17.05
CA ALA A 339 18.05 -16.35 -17.46
C ALA A 339 16.58 -16.83 -17.58
N ASP A 340 15.68 -16.23 -16.80
CA ASP A 340 14.26 -16.57 -16.71
C ASP A 340 13.35 -15.58 -17.48
N GLY A 341 13.92 -14.85 -18.44
CA GLY A 341 13.20 -13.87 -19.26
C GLY A 341 12.99 -12.51 -18.59
N GLY A 342 13.86 -12.14 -17.64
CA GLY A 342 13.88 -10.82 -17.03
C GLY A 342 14.17 -9.69 -18.04
N MET A 343 13.68 -8.49 -17.74
CA MET A 343 13.91 -7.29 -18.55
C MET A 343 15.16 -6.50 -18.12
N VAL A 344 15.82 -5.88 -19.10
CA VAL A 344 16.90 -4.91 -18.86
C VAL A 344 16.36 -3.49 -18.83
N VAL A 345 17.04 -2.61 -18.10
CA VAL A 345 16.78 -1.17 -18.18
C VAL A 345 17.34 -0.67 -19.51
N ALA A 346 16.47 -0.11 -20.37
CA ALA A 346 16.84 0.28 -21.74
C ALA A 346 18.04 1.25 -21.78
N GLU A 347 18.11 2.18 -20.84
CA GLU A 347 19.19 3.18 -20.75
C GLU A 347 20.56 2.56 -20.43
N THR A 348 20.59 1.48 -19.64
CA THR A 348 21.85 0.87 -19.18
C THR A 348 22.20 -0.41 -19.95
N GLY A 349 21.23 -1.03 -20.60
CA GLY A 349 21.36 -2.32 -21.26
C GLY A 349 21.58 -3.49 -20.30
N VAL A 350 21.43 -3.30 -18.98
CA VAL A 350 21.65 -4.32 -17.95
C VAL A 350 20.44 -4.50 -17.04
N ALA A 351 20.45 -5.57 -16.25
CA ALA A 351 19.42 -5.83 -15.25
C ALA A 351 19.34 -4.69 -14.23
N MET A 352 18.12 -4.39 -13.76
CA MET A 352 17.88 -3.40 -12.72
C MET A 352 18.58 -3.79 -11.42
N THR A 353 19.17 -2.82 -10.72
CA THR A 353 19.85 -3.08 -9.45
C THR A 353 18.87 -3.55 -8.36
N ASP A 354 19.32 -4.43 -7.46
CA ASP A 354 18.48 -4.95 -6.37
C ASP A 354 18.00 -3.85 -5.41
N ARG A 355 18.83 -2.81 -5.22
CA ARG A 355 18.45 -1.62 -4.46
C ARG A 355 17.28 -0.88 -5.11
N THR A 356 17.31 -0.68 -6.43
CA THR A 356 16.20 -0.05 -7.15
C THR A 356 14.95 -0.94 -7.14
N LYS A 357 15.10 -2.26 -7.31
CA LYS A 357 13.98 -3.20 -7.17
C LYS A 357 13.31 -3.07 -5.79
N ALA A 358 14.11 -2.95 -4.73
CA ALA A 358 13.60 -2.74 -3.37
C ALA A 358 12.88 -1.39 -3.25
N ILE A 359 13.50 -0.28 -3.69
CA ILE A 359 12.89 1.06 -3.63
C ILE A 359 11.53 1.07 -4.35
N ILE A 360 11.46 0.51 -5.57
CA ILE A 360 10.20 0.43 -6.33
C ILE A 360 9.18 -0.43 -5.59
N SER A 361 9.57 -1.61 -5.06
CA SER A 361 8.67 -2.47 -4.29
C SER A 361 8.02 -1.73 -3.11
N PHE A 362 8.80 -0.95 -2.35
CA PHE A 362 8.25 -0.15 -1.25
C PHE A 362 7.40 1.04 -1.74
N ALA A 363 7.79 1.70 -2.84
CA ALA A 363 7.07 2.86 -3.38
C ALA A 363 5.70 2.48 -3.96
N LEU A 364 5.58 1.27 -4.50
CA LEU A 364 4.34 0.72 -5.05
C LEU A 364 3.43 0.10 -3.99
N CYS A 365 3.96 -0.25 -2.81
CA CYS A 365 3.21 -0.91 -1.74
C CYS A 365 2.26 0.04 -0.99
N GLY A 366 1.20 0.49 -1.66
CA GLY A 366 0.11 1.25 -1.05
C GLY A 366 -1.05 1.54 -2.01
N PHE A 367 -2.27 1.63 -1.49
CA PHE A 367 -3.49 1.96 -2.25
C PHE A 367 -3.63 3.43 -2.67
N ALA A 368 -2.61 4.27 -2.43
CA ALA A 368 -2.65 5.69 -2.78
C ALA A 368 -2.63 5.91 -4.30
N ASN A 369 -3.84 5.94 -4.87
CA ASN A 369 -4.14 6.21 -6.28
C ASN A 369 -5.48 6.97 -6.41
N LEU A 370 -5.76 7.54 -7.58
CA LEU A 370 -6.97 8.35 -7.79
C LEU A 370 -8.28 7.54 -7.68
N SER A 371 -8.27 6.27 -8.09
CA SER A 371 -9.45 5.39 -8.03
C SER A 371 -9.85 5.05 -6.59
N SER A 372 -8.88 4.94 -5.68
CA SER A 372 -9.09 4.65 -4.26
C SER A 372 -9.89 5.73 -3.54
N ILE A 373 -9.94 6.97 -4.07
CA ILE A 373 -10.83 8.01 -3.53
C ILE A 373 -12.29 7.57 -3.63
N ALA A 374 -12.70 7.01 -4.77
CA ALA A 374 -14.05 6.51 -4.96
C ALA A 374 -14.34 5.31 -4.04
N ILE A 375 -13.35 4.43 -3.85
CA ILE A 375 -13.45 3.28 -2.94
C ILE A 375 -13.63 3.75 -1.49
N LEU A 376 -12.85 4.72 -1.03
CA LEU A 376 -12.99 5.32 0.30
C LEU A 376 -14.36 6.01 0.47
N LEU A 377 -14.82 6.73 -0.56
CA LEU A 377 -16.15 7.37 -0.53
C LEU A 377 -17.29 6.35 -0.48
N GLY A 378 -17.12 5.20 -1.14
CA GLY A 378 -18.06 4.08 -1.03
C GLY A 378 -18.02 3.43 0.35
N GLY A 379 -16.83 3.05 0.82
CA GLY A 379 -16.64 2.33 2.09
C GLY A 379 -16.88 3.20 3.32
N LEU A 380 -16.03 4.19 3.57
CA LEU A 380 -16.17 5.09 4.73
C LEU A 380 -17.44 5.93 4.63
N GLY A 381 -17.83 6.35 3.42
CA GLY A 381 -19.05 7.12 3.22
C GLY A 381 -20.33 6.31 3.50
N ALA A 382 -20.31 4.99 3.33
CA ALA A 382 -21.42 4.13 3.78
C ALA A 382 -21.45 3.97 5.31
N MET A 383 -20.29 3.98 5.98
CA MET A 383 -20.20 3.91 7.44
C MET A 383 -20.63 5.20 8.13
N ALA A 384 -20.32 6.35 7.54
CA ALA A 384 -20.70 7.67 8.03
C ALA A 384 -21.26 8.56 6.90
N PRO A 385 -22.53 8.35 6.49
CA PRO A 385 -23.14 9.07 5.38
C PRO A 385 -23.10 10.60 5.53
N THR A 386 -23.20 11.10 6.76
CA THR A 386 -23.13 12.53 7.10
C THR A 386 -21.77 13.15 6.83
N ARG A 387 -20.70 12.35 6.74
CA ARG A 387 -19.31 12.80 6.53
C ARG A 387 -18.82 12.63 5.09
N ARG A 388 -19.68 12.13 4.19
CA ARG A 388 -19.32 11.85 2.78
C ARG A 388 -18.74 13.07 2.06
N HIS A 389 -19.27 14.26 2.34
CA HIS A 389 -18.78 15.50 1.76
C HIS A 389 -17.36 15.86 2.24
N ASP A 390 -17.04 15.63 3.51
CA ASP A 390 -15.71 15.88 4.06
C ASP A 390 -14.68 14.91 3.46
N LEU A 391 -15.03 13.62 3.38
CA LEU A 391 -14.23 12.60 2.70
C LEU A 391 -13.89 13.02 1.25
N ALA A 392 -14.86 13.55 0.51
CA ALA A 392 -14.66 13.96 -0.88
C ALA A 392 -13.67 15.13 -0.99
N LYS A 393 -13.80 16.13 -0.10
CA LYS A 393 -12.87 17.27 -0.05
C LYS A 393 -11.44 16.87 0.32
N LEU A 394 -11.30 15.85 1.16
CA LEU A 394 -10.01 15.36 1.63
C LEU A 394 -9.32 14.38 0.68
N GLY A 395 -10.07 13.74 -0.23
CA GLY A 395 -9.61 12.63 -1.07
C GLY A 395 -8.27 12.85 -1.78
N ILE A 396 -8.13 13.92 -2.56
CA ILE A 396 -6.89 14.20 -3.30
C ILE A 396 -5.71 14.45 -2.35
N ARG A 397 -5.93 15.19 -1.26
CA ARG A 397 -4.88 15.43 -0.25
C ARG A 397 -4.48 14.12 0.44
N ALA A 398 -5.43 13.21 0.64
CA ALA A 398 -5.17 11.92 1.26
C ALA A 398 -4.36 11.01 0.33
N VAL A 399 -4.62 11.01 -0.98
CA VAL A 399 -3.80 10.30 -1.97
C VAL A 399 -2.37 10.83 -2.00
N ILE A 400 -2.19 12.15 -1.95
CA ILE A 400 -0.86 12.75 -1.87
C ILE A 400 -0.14 12.31 -0.59
N ALA A 401 -0.79 12.42 0.56
CA ALA A 401 -0.21 12.02 1.85
C ALA A 401 0.14 10.52 1.89
N GLY A 402 -0.75 9.65 1.40
CA GLY A 402 -0.49 8.21 1.31
C GLY A 402 0.67 7.89 0.35
N SER A 403 0.75 8.58 -0.78
CA SER A 403 1.88 8.42 -1.72
C SER A 403 3.19 8.87 -1.09
N LEU A 404 3.21 10.00 -0.39
CA LEU A 404 4.39 10.46 0.35
C LEU A 404 4.80 9.47 1.45
N ALA A 405 3.85 8.80 2.10
CA ALA A 405 4.14 7.75 3.07
C ALA A 405 4.81 6.53 2.42
N ASN A 406 4.34 6.07 1.24
CA ASN A 406 4.99 5.01 0.48
C ASN A 406 6.41 5.40 0.04
N LEU A 407 6.57 6.61 -0.48
CA LEU A 407 7.87 7.14 -0.91
C LEU A 407 8.84 7.32 0.26
N MET A 408 8.34 7.67 1.45
CA MET A 408 9.15 7.72 2.67
C MET A 408 9.65 6.33 3.05
N SER A 409 8.77 5.32 3.03
CA SER A 409 9.16 3.92 3.27
C SER A 409 10.20 3.45 2.24
N ALA A 410 10.01 3.80 0.97
CA ALA A 410 10.94 3.47 -0.11
C ALA A 410 12.31 4.13 0.06
N THR A 411 12.33 5.41 0.44
CA THR A 411 13.57 6.16 0.69
C THR A 411 14.34 5.57 1.86
N LEU A 412 13.63 5.18 2.94
CA LEU A 412 14.23 4.51 4.10
C LEU A 412 14.74 3.11 3.73
N ALA A 413 14.01 2.34 2.93
CA ALA A 413 14.50 1.05 2.43
C ALA A 413 15.78 1.22 1.60
N GLY A 414 15.79 2.17 0.67
CA GLY A 414 16.97 2.52 -0.13
C GLY A 414 18.16 3.02 0.71
N LEU A 415 17.90 3.63 1.86
CA LEU A 415 18.93 4.03 2.83
C LEU A 415 19.53 2.82 3.54
N PHE A 416 18.69 1.99 4.18
CA PHE A 416 19.15 0.87 5.01
C PHE A 416 19.78 -0.27 4.22
N LEU A 417 19.40 -0.45 2.95
CA LEU A 417 20.04 -1.42 2.05
C LEU A 417 21.37 -0.91 1.48
N ALA A 418 21.69 0.38 1.63
CA ALA A 418 22.97 0.97 1.23
C ALA A 418 23.98 1.06 2.38
N LEU A 419 23.56 0.76 3.61
CA LEU A 419 24.41 0.64 4.80
C LEU A 419 24.94 -0.78 4.94
#